data_AF-A0A849IX48-F1
#
_entry.id   AF-A0A849IX48-F1
#
_cell.length_a   1.000
_cell.length_b   1.000
_cell.length_c   1.000
_cell.angle_alpha   90.00
_cell.angle_beta   90.00
_cell.angle_gamma   90.00
#
_symmetry.space_group_name_H-M   'P 1'
#
loop_
_entity.id
_entity.type
_entity.pdbx_description
1 polymer ?
#
loop_
_entity_poly.entity_id
_entity_poly.type
_entity_poly.pdbx_seq_one_letter_code
_entity_poly.pdbx_strand_id
1 'polypeptide(L)'
;MIPEYKDEILLRLKTIRGHVTGVLSMVESDRYCPEVMKQVAALQSSLEKVNRTLLRNHLETCVSEAIQTGNGKEKIAELLDALRFNSSLTDLRHQGELLADLHGEVDCPTCSGEPIAQPTEVLS
;
A
#
# COMPACT_ATOMS: atom_id res chain seq x y z
N MET A 1 10.56 23.29 -8.19
CA MET A 1 9.19 22.96 -7.76
C MET A 1 8.32 24.17 -8.06
N ILE A 2 7.20 23.96 -8.75
CA ILE A 2 6.23 24.98 -9.10
C ILE A 2 5.62 25.56 -7.80
N PRO A 3 5.50 26.90 -7.65
CA PRO A 3 5.07 27.53 -6.39
C PRO A 3 3.74 27.00 -5.85
N GLU A 4 2.75 26.81 -6.73
CA GLU A 4 1.40 26.37 -6.37
C GLU A 4 1.44 24.97 -5.72
N TYR A 5 2.19 24.02 -6.28
CA TYR A 5 2.35 22.69 -5.69
C TYR A 5 3.12 22.74 -4.37
N LYS A 6 4.15 23.59 -4.28
CA LYS A 6 4.93 23.75 -3.04
C LYS A 6 4.04 24.20 -1.90
N ASP A 7 3.18 25.20 -2.13
CA ASP A 7 2.29 25.72 -1.09
C ASP A 7 1.23 24.69 -0.68
N GLU A 8 0.67 23.95 -1.65
CA GLU A 8 -0.25 22.85 -1.38
C GLU A 8 0.41 21.75 -0.52
N ILE A 9 1.62 21.32 -0.89
CA ILE A 9 2.40 20.31 -0.15
C ILE A 9 2.66 20.78 1.28
N LEU A 10 3.12 22.03 1.45
CA LEU A 10 3.39 22.60 2.77
C LEU A 10 2.14 22.66 3.63
N LEU A 11 0.99 23.06 3.06
CA LEU A 11 -0.28 23.09 3.77
C LEU A 11 -0.67 21.69 4.26
N ARG A 12 -0.64 20.69 3.38
CA ARG A 12 -0.98 19.30 3.71
C ARG A 12 -0.04 18.72 4.77
N LEU A 13 1.27 18.94 4.65
CA LEU A 13 2.25 18.47 5.63
C LEU A 13 2.03 19.11 7.01
N LYS A 14 1.67 20.40 7.07
CA LYS A 14 1.31 21.05 8.35
C LYS A 14 0.07 20.41 8.99
N THR A 15 -0.95 20.06 8.20
CA THR A 15 -2.14 19.34 8.68
C THR A 15 -1.78 17.94 9.17
N ILE A 16 -0.99 17.18 8.40
CA ILE A 16 -0.53 15.83 8.75
C ILE A 16 0.24 15.87 10.08
N ARG A 17 1.13 16.86 10.28
CA ARG A 17 1.83 17.04 11.54
C ARG A 17 0.88 17.16 12.73
N GLY A 18 -0.18 17.96 12.61
CA GLY A 18 -1.21 18.07 13.65
C GLY A 18 -1.96 16.76 13.88
N HIS A 19 -2.25 16.02 12.82
CA HIS A 19 -2.90 14.72 12.91
C HIS A 19 -2.01 13.66 13.59
N VAL A 20 -0.71 13.65 13.31
CA VAL A 20 0.29 12.81 14.02
C VAL A 20 0.29 13.13 15.51
N THR A 21 0.30 14.42 15.89
CA THR A 21 0.18 14.82 17.30
C THR A 21 -1.10 14.29 17.95
N GLY A 22 -2.23 14.32 17.23
CA GLY A 22 -3.48 13.73 17.71
C GLY A 22 -3.38 12.22 17.94
N VAL A 23 -2.76 11.48 17.02
CA VAL A 23 -2.54 10.03 17.16
C VAL A 23 -1.60 9.72 18.33
N LEU A 24 -0.54 10.49 18.53
CA LEU A 24 0.35 10.35 19.69
C LEU A 24 -0.43 10.47 21.00
N SER A 25 -1.26 11.51 21.14
CA SER A 25 -2.11 11.69 22.32
C SER A 25 -3.10 10.54 22.53
N MET A 26 -3.63 9.94 21.45
CA MET A 26 -4.50 8.77 21.56
C MET A 26 -3.75 7.57 22.15
N VAL A 27 -2.49 7.35 21.74
CA VAL A 27 -1.66 6.26 22.26
C VAL A 27 -1.27 6.52 23.71
N GLU A 28 -0.85 7.73 24.05
CA GLU A 28 -0.52 8.15 25.43
C GLU A 28 -1.70 8.00 26.39
N SER A 29 -2.93 8.07 25.88
CA SER A 29 -4.17 7.91 26.65
C SER A 29 -4.74 6.49 26.59
N ASP A 30 -3.97 5.50 26.16
CA ASP A 30 -4.39 4.09 26.02
C ASP A 30 -5.74 3.91 25.28
N ARG A 31 -5.96 4.70 24.22
CA ARG A 31 -7.20 4.64 23.44
C ARG A 31 -7.34 3.28 22.74
N TYR A 32 -8.58 2.83 22.59
CA TYR A 32 -8.93 1.57 21.95
C TYR A 32 -8.25 1.40 20.58
N CYS A 33 -7.45 0.34 20.44
CA CYS A 33 -6.52 0.16 19.32
C CYS A 33 -7.18 0.29 17.93
N PRO A 34 -8.37 -0.28 17.66
CA PRO A 34 -9.05 -0.09 16.37
C PRO A 34 -9.31 1.38 15.99
N GLU A 35 -9.56 2.25 16.96
CA GLU A 35 -9.75 3.68 16.70
C GLU A 35 -8.43 4.36 16.36
N VAL A 36 -7.34 3.99 17.04
CA VAL A 36 -5.99 4.47 16.69
C VAL A 36 -5.61 4.00 15.29
N MET A 37 -5.86 2.73 14.95
CA MET A 37 -5.58 2.18 13.62
C MET A 37 -6.35 2.92 12.50
N LYS A 38 -7.61 3.29 12.72
CA LYS A 38 -8.38 4.11 11.77
C LYS A 38 -7.72 5.47 11.53
N GLN A 39 -7.18 6.11 12.57
CA GLN A 39 -6.49 7.39 12.43
C GLN A 39 -5.15 7.25 11.68
N VAL A 40 -4.42 6.16 11.91
CA VAL A 40 -3.20 5.85 11.14
C VAL A 40 -3.53 5.63 9.66
N ALA A 41 -4.61 4.93 9.33
CA ALA A 41 -5.06 4.77 7.94
C ALA A 41 -5.43 6.11 7.27
N ALA A 42 -6.04 7.03 8.03
CA ALA A 42 -6.34 8.38 7.56
C ALA A 42 -5.07 9.23 7.33
N LEU A 43 -4.03 9.06 8.17
CA LEU A 43 -2.71 9.66 7.97
C LEU A 43 -2.05 9.13 6.68
N GLN A 44 -2.06 7.82 6.46
CA GLN A 44 -1.53 7.19 5.25
C GLN A 44 -2.22 7.76 4.00
N SER A 45 -3.55 7.86 4.02
CA SER A 45 -4.34 8.45 2.92
C SER A 45 -4.00 9.92 2.66
N SER A 46 -3.60 10.66 3.70
CA SER A 46 -3.20 12.06 3.58
C SER A 46 -1.79 12.20 3.02
N LEU A 47 -0.86 11.33 3.42
CA LEU A 47 0.49 11.24 2.86
C LEU A 47 0.45 10.86 1.37
N GLU A 48 -0.44 9.94 0.98
CA GLU A 48 -0.62 9.57 -0.42
C GLU A 48 -1.00 10.77 -1.29
N LYS A 49 -1.85 11.68 -0.78
CA LYS A 49 -2.19 12.92 -1.49
C LYS A 49 -0.96 13.82 -1.68
N VAL A 50 -0.10 13.93 -0.67
CA VAL A 50 1.16 14.68 -0.77
C VAL A 50 2.09 14.06 -1.82
N ASN A 51 2.24 12.74 -1.81
CA ASN A 51 3.04 12.01 -2.80
C ASN A 51 2.55 12.26 -4.22
N ARG A 52 1.22 12.23 -4.46
CA ARG A 52 0.65 12.53 -5.78
C ARG A 52 0.97 13.95 -6.26
N THR A 53 0.90 14.94 -5.37
CA THR A 53 1.25 16.33 -5.72
C THR A 53 2.76 16.47 -5.99
N LEU A 54 3.62 15.84 -5.19
CA LEU A 54 5.07 15.79 -5.42
C LEU A 54 5.42 15.15 -6.77
N LEU A 55 4.80 14.00 -7.07
CA LEU A 55 4.99 13.27 -8.31
C LEU A 55 4.59 14.13 -9.51
N ARG A 56 3.40 14.75 -9.46
CA ARG A 56 2.95 15.66 -10.52
C ARG A 56 3.94 16.79 -10.76
N ASN A 57 4.37 17.47 -9.69
CA ASN A 57 5.39 18.51 -9.81
C ASN A 57 6.68 17.97 -10.47
N HIS A 58 7.16 16.81 -10.04
CA HIS A 58 8.42 16.25 -10.54
C HIS A 58 8.34 15.89 -12.03
N LEU A 59 7.19 15.36 -12.48
CA LEU A 59 6.91 15.08 -13.88
C LEU A 59 6.89 16.37 -14.72
N GLU A 60 6.21 17.40 -14.23
CA GLU A 60 6.06 18.69 -14.93
C GLU A 60 7.36 19.53 -14.94
N THR A 61 8.27 19.32 -13.97
CA THR A 61 9.55 20.05 -13.93
C THR A 61 10.73 19.19 -14.36
N CYS A 62 11.21 18.29 -13.50
CA CYS A 62 12.51 17.67 -13.64
C CYS A 62 12.53 16.64 -14.77
N VAL A 63 11.48 15.83 -14.89
CA VAL A 63 11.38 14.83 -15.96
C VAL A 63 11.13 15.51 -17.31
N SER A 64 10.23 16.48 -17.37
CA SER A 64 9.95 17.22 -18.61
C SER A 64 11.19 17.94 -19.14
N GLU A 65 12.00 18.55 -18.28
CA GLU A 65 13.28 19.17 -18.64
C GLU A 65 14.32 18.12 -19.07
N ALA A 66 14.43 17.00 -18.35
CA ALA A 66 15.34 15.91 -18.70
C ALA A 66 15.02 15.30 -20.07
N ILE A 67 13.74 15.16 -20.43
CA ILE A 67 13.33 14.68 -21.76
C ILE A 67 13.79 15.65 -22.85
N GLN A 68 13.61 16.97 -22.65
CA GLN A 68 14.02 17.99 -23.62
C GLN A 68 15.54 18.06 -23.79
N THR A 69 16.30 17.75 -22.75
CA THR A 69 17.78 17.79 -22.75
C THR A 69 18.43 16.45 -23.11
N GLY A 70 17.64 15.41 -23.44
CA GLY A 70 18.13 14.09 -23.84
C GLY A 70 18.45 13.13 -22.69
N ASN A 71 18.25 13.54 -21.44
CA ASN A 71 18.52 12.76 -20.22
C ASN A 71 17.27 12.12 -19.60
N GLY A 72 16.17 12.03 -20.36
CA GLY A 72 14.87 11.57 -19.85
C GLY A 72 14.91 10.16 -19.24
N LYS A 73 15.67 9.23 -19.85
CA LYS A 73 15.77 7.83 -19.37
C LYS A 73 16.36 7.75 -17.96
N GLU A 74 17.41 8.50 -17.70
CA GLU A 74 18.08 8.53 -16.39
C GLU A 74 17.15 9.10 -15.32
N LYS A 75 16.50 10.23 -15.60
CA LYS A 75 15.60 10.88 -14.65
C LYS A 75 14.35 10.04 -14.35
N ILE A 76 13.84 9.30 -15.35
CA ILE A 76 12.73 8.36 -15.15
C ILE A 76 13.16 7.19 -14.27
N ALA A 77 14.36 6.64 -14.47
CA ALA A 77 14.87 5.55 -13.63
C ALA A 77 15.02 5.99 -12.17
N GLU A 78 15.58 7.17 -11.92
CA GLU A 78 15.67 7.77 -10.58
C GLU A 78 14.29 7.93 -9.92
N LEU A 79 13.29 8.39 -10.69
CA LEU A 79 11.92 8.51 -10.18
C LEU A 79 11.32 7.15 -9.81
N LEU A 80 11.53 6.12 -10.64
CA LEU A 80 11.02 4.77 -10.36
C LEU A 80 11.66 4.18 -9.10
N ASP A 81 12.96 4.41 -8.88
CA ASP A 81 13.65 3.98 -7.66
C ASP A 81 13.14 4.71 -6.41
N ALA A 82 12.78 5.98 -6.54
CA ALA A 82 12.22 6.78 -5.45
C ALA A 82 10.79 6.35 -5.08
N LEU A 83 10.02 5.82 -6.04
CA LEU A 83 8.66 5.34 -5.83
C LEU A 83 8.69 3.93 -5.22
N ARG A 84 8.57 3.84 -3.90
CA ARG A 84 8.23 2.57 -3.24
C ARG A 84 6.76 2.25 -3.51
N PHE A 85 6.48 1.49 -4.55
CA PHE A 85 5.16 0.87 -4.71
C PHE A 85 4.94 -0.08 -3.54
N ASN A 86 3.82 0.06 -2.83
CA ASN A 86 3.39 -1.00 -1.92
C ASN A 86 3.28 -2.27 -2.76
N SER A 87 4.13 -3.25 -2.46
CA SER A 87 4.28 -4.53 -3.17
C SER A 87 2.97 -5.31 -3.29
N SER A 88 1.95 -4.96 -2.51
CA SER A 88 0.60 -5.52 -2.59
C SER A 88 -0.10 -5.32 -3.97
N LEU A 89 0.24 -4.27 -4.74
CA LEU A 89 -0.39 -4.02 -6.05
C LEU A 89 0.50 -4.30 -7.27
N THR A 90 1.80 -4.50 -7.06
CA THR A 90 2.78 -4.69 -8.15
C THR A 90 3.52 -6.01 -8.06
N ASP A 91 3.39 -6.76 -6.95
CA ASP A 91 3.97 -8.08 -6.81
C ASP A 91 2.90 -9.12 -6.42
N LEU A 92 2.23 -9.67 -7.45
CA LEU A 92 1.43 -10.89 -7.32
C LEU A 92 2.28 -12.15 -7.08
N ARG A 93 3.63 -12.05 -7.01
CA ARG A 93 4.50 -13.21 -6.79
C ARG A 93 4.77 -13.52 -5.33
N HIS A 94 4.44 -12.63 -4.38
CA HIS A 94 4.74 -12.88 -2.96
C HIS A 94 3.65 -13.63 -2.17
N GLN A 95 2.46 -13.84 -2.73
CA GLN A 95 1.41 -14.67 -2.09
C GLN A 95 1.68 -16.18 -2.15
N GLY A 96 2.72 -16.62 -2.87
CA GLY A 96 3.09 -18.04 -2.98
C GLY A 96 4.02 -18.57 -1.88
N GLU A 97 4.65 -17.71 -1.07
CA GLU A 97 5.71 -18.13 -0.14
C GLU A 97 5.32 -18.09 1.34
N LEU A 98 4.13 -17.58 1.67
CA LEU A 98 3.61 -17.57 3.05
C LEU A 98 2.57 -18.67 3.33
N LEU A 99 2.59 -19.76 2.55
CA LEU A 99 1.82 -20.98 2.78
C LEU A 99 2.69 -22.25 2.84
N ALA A 100 4.00 -22.14 2.62
CA ALA A 100 4.93 -23.28 2.72
C ALA A 100 5.28 -23.64 4.18
N ASP A 101 5.17 -22.68 5.11
CA ASP A 101 5.50 -22.87 6.53
C ASP A 101 4.32 -23.33 7.41
N LEU A 102 3.18 -23.70 6.80
CA LEU A 102 2.02 -24.25 7.52
C LEU A 102 1.80 -25.76 7.27
N HIS A 103 2.80 -26.49 6.76
CA HIS A 103 2.88 -27.93 7.03
C HIS A 103 3.44 -28.18 8.44
N GLY A 104 2.72 -27.66 9.43
CA GLY A 104 2.67 -28.30 10.74
C GLY A 104 1.66 -29.42 10.62
N GLU A 105 2.12 -30.66 10.79
CA GLU A 105 1.33 -31.88 10.97
C GLU A 105 -0.05 -31.59 11.59
N VAL A 106 -1.11 -31.54 10.77
CA VAL A 106 -2.48 -31.56 11.28
C VAL A 106 -2.86 -33.03 11.38
N ASP A 107 -2.63 -33.61 12.54
CA ASP A 107 -3.23 -34.88 12.95
C ASP A 107 -4.76 -34.68 12.95
N CYS A 108 -5.41 -35.08 11.86
CA CYS A 108 -6.86 -35.09 11.74
C CYS A 108 -7.38 -36.41 12.32
N PRO A 109 -8.00 -36.45 13.52
CA PRO A 109 -8.23 -37.71 14.23
C PRO A 109 -9.48 -38.48 13.77
N THR A 110 -10.21 -38.02 12.74
CA THR A 110 -11.58 -38.50 12.48
C THR A 110 -12.01 -38.61 11.02
N CYS A 111 -11.09 -38.80 10.06
CA CYS A 111 -11.48 -39.17 8.70
C CYS A 111 -11.49 -40.69 8.51
N SER A 112 -12.52 -41.35 9.03
CA SER A 112 -12.86 -42.76 8.74
C SER A 112 -14.24 -42.84 8.07
N GLY A 113 -14.29 -43.29 6.80
CA GLY A 113 -15.50 -43.65 6.02
C GLY A 113 -16.10 -42.47 5.24
N GLU A 114 -16.49 -42.54 3.96
CA GLU A 114 -16.78 -43.61 2.98
C GLU A 114 -16.54 -43.06 1.55
N PRO A 115 -16.43 -43.89 0.49
CA PRO A 115 -16.25 -43.41 -0.88
C PRO A 115 -17.56 -42.90 -1.50
N ILE A 116 -17.50 -41.75 -2.15
CA ILE A 116 -18.62 -41.09 -2.83
C ILE A 116 -19.01 -41.90 -4.07
N ALA A 117 -20.24 -42.44 -4.10
CA ALA A 117 -20.79 -43.21 -5.21
C ALA A 117 -21.12 -42.32 -6.44
N GLN A 118 -20.94 -42.87 -7.64
CA GLN A 118 -21.25 -42.22 -8.93
C GLN A 118 -22.78 -42.07 -9.15
N PRO A 119 -23.23 -41.08 -9.95
CA PRO A 119 -24.65 -40.83 -10.13
C PRO A 119 -25.26 -41.76 -11.19
N THR A 120 -26.20 -42.61 -10.77
CA THR A 120 -27.13 -43.32 -11.66
C THR A 120 -28.16 -42.35 -12.24
N GLU A 121 -28.31 -42.38 -13.56
CA GLU A 121 -29.36 -41.71 -14.33
C GLU A 121 -30.76 -42.07 -13.81
N VAL A 122 -31.59 -41.05 -13.57
CA VAL A 122 -33.02 -41.21 -13.31
C VAL A 122 -33.77 -40.83 -14.59
N LEU A 123 -34.46 -41.84 -15.14
CA LEU A 123 -35.47 -41.74 -16.17
C LEU A 123 -36.45 -40.58 -15.94
N SER A 124 -36.77 -39.86 -17.01
CA SER A 124 -38.11 -39.35 -17.34
C SER A 124 -38.20 -39.21 -18.84
#